data_AF-A0A7Y4R7P1-F1
#
_entry.id   AF-A0A7Y4R7P1-F1
#
_cell.length_a   1.000
_cell.length_b   1.000
_cell.length_c   1.000
_cell.angle_alpha   90.00
_cell.angle_beta   90.00
_cell.angle_gamma   90.00
#
_symmetry.space_group_name_H-M   'P 1'
#
loop_
_entity.id
_entity.type
_entity.pdbx_description
1 polymer ?
#
loop_
_entity_poly.entity_id
_entity_poly.type
_entity_poly.pdbx_seq_one_letter_code
_entity_poly.pdbx_strand_id
1 'polypeptide(L)'
;MPAMISFADDRRADVRSSVAAHMNRIRGGHPATSAAADAIRGDAADIVKAAGEFVLDASPSVRHEASKLIASTGLAERDATVRRQSVTLLIQATIDAEPLVWQHACDDLLEFQPTDFDDAAKTAMATMLNGDAPKREIVRLVGVAELRDEMPRLESLLIDESKFETGAQAGRWYGTVGWAARLARARMGSDADLRRAIDLLENESEHVTRVTVLLRDLAYIRRPAAFAHIGKYLDDDAELPPTKTGVPGTPYAQYAIDVLAGTVGEFPVARKYVGAYTNDEIAVGRAWMQRHFPPDGNR
;
A
#
# COMPACT_ATOMS: atom_id res chain seq x y z
N MET A 1 35.87 33.33 24.62
CA MET A 1 34.43 33.02 24.48
C MET A 1 34.31 31.52 24.29
N PRO A 2 33.67 30.77 25.20
CA PRO A 2 33.47 29.34 24.99
C PRO A 2 32.49 29.15 23.82
N ALA A 3 32.83 28.24 22.90
CA ALA A 3 31.97 27.90 21.78
C ALA A 3 30.64 27.36 22.32
N MET A 4 29.53 28.01 22.00
CA MET A 4 28.20 27.44 22.17
C MET A 4 28.11 26.21 21.27
N ILE A 5 28.40 25.05 21.83
CA ILE A 5 27.98 23.79 21.23
C ILE A 5 26.45 23.84 21.21
N SER A 6 25.91 23.84 20.00
CA SER A 6 24.49 23.95 19.74
C SER A 6 23.80 22.66 20.21
N PHE A 7 22.82 22.76 21.09
CA PHE A 7 21.98 21.63 21.53
C PHE A 7 21.30 20.87 20.36
N ALA A 8 21.25 21.45 19.15
CA ALA A 8 20.76 20.78 17.96
C ALA A 8 21.75 19.73 17.42
N ASP A 9 23.06 19.98 17.54
CA ASP A 9 24.09 19.08 17.03
C ASP A 9 24.20 17.81 17.90
N ASP A 10 24.05 17.95 19.22
CA ASP A 10 24.03 16.82 20.16
C ASP A 10 22.86 15.87 19.89
N ARG A 11 21.66 16.41 19.59
CA ARG A 11 20.49 15.58 19.26
C ARG A 11 20.63 14.85 17.93
N ARG A 12 21.26 15.47 16.94
CA ARG A 12 21.54 14.82 15.64
C ARG A 12 22.51 13.67 15.76
N ALA A 13 23.57 13.85 16.55
CA ALA A 13 24.53 12.80 16.84
C ALA A 13 23.85 11.59 17.51
N ASP A 14 22.84 11.84 18.34
CA ASP A 14 22.07 10.80 19.03
C ASP A 14 21.19 9.98 18.06
N VAL A 15 20.47 10.63 17.14
CA VAL A 15 19.63 9.93 16.13
C VAL A 15 20.47 9.02 15.25
N ARG A 16 21.55 9.54 14.67
CA ARG A 16 22.41 8.76 13.77
C ARG A 16 23.02 7.56 14.48
N SER A 17 23.49 7.75 15.71
CA SER A 17 24.06 6.69 16.52
C SER A 17 23.03 5.62 16.88
N SER A 18 21.80 6.03 17.21
CA SER A 18 20.69 5.12 17.53
C SER A 18 20.28 4.27 16.32
N VAL A 19 20.11 4.90 15.14
CA VAL A 19 19.83 4.17 13.89
C VAL A 19 20.97 3.19 13.57
N ALA A 20 22.23 3.64 13.64
CA ALA A 20 23.37 2.78 13.37
C ALA A 20 23.46 1.59 14.35
N ALA A 21 23.20 1.82 15.65
CA ALA A 21 23.18 0.76 16.65
C ALA A 21 22.09 -0.29 16.36
N HIS A 22 20.89 0.15 15.97
CA HIS A 22 19.80 -0.75 15.57
C HIS A 22 20.17 -1.58 14.33
N MET A 23 20.72 -0.94 13.29
CA MET A 23 21.14 -1.65 12.06
C MET A 23 22.29 -2.62 12.32
N ASN A 24 23.27 -2.24 13.14
CA ASN A 24 24.39 -3.11 13.52
C ASN A 24 23.91 -4.35 14.28
N ARG A 25 22.90 -4.20 15.13
CA ARG A 25 22.27 -5.33 15.85
C ARG A 25 21.65 -6.33 14.87
N ILE A 26 20.94 -5.84 13.85
CA ILE A 26 20.36 -6.69 12.79
C ILE A 26 21.45 -7.36 11.97
N ARG A 27 22.54 -6.64 11.64
CA ARG A 27 23.70 -7.22 10.96
C ARG A 27 24.34 -8.35 11.77
N GLY A 28 24.28 -8.28 13.10
CA GLY A 28 24.70 -9.33 14.03
C GLY A 28 23.75 -10.54 14.11
N GLY A 29 22.68 -10.59 13.32
CA GLY A 29 21.73 -11.70 13.28
C GLY A 29 20.61 -11.63 14.31
N HIS A 30 20.51 -10.52 15.06
CA HIS A 30 19.37 -10.32 15.96
C HIS A 30 18.15 -9.84 15.16
N PRO A 31 16.95 -10.37 15.45
CA PRO A 31 15.75 -9.96 14.74
C PRO A 31 15.43 -8.48 14.99
N ALA A 32 14.88 -7.82 13.99
CA ALA A 32 14.25 -6.52 14.16
C ALA A 32 13.07 -6.65 15.13
N THR A 33 12.95 -5.72 16.06
CA THR A 33 11.89 -5.70 17.09
C THR A 33 11.24 -4.34 17.07
N SER A 34 9.90 -4.26 17.08
CA SER A 34 9.16 -2.99 17.09
C SER A 34 9.67 -2.06 18.19
N ALA A 35 9.84 -2.57 19.42
CA ALA A 35 10.34 -1.81 20.55
C ALA A 35 11.71 -1.12 20.33
N ALA A 36 12.58 -1.69 19.48
CA ALA A 36 13.88 -1.10 19.19
C ALA A 36 13.79 -0.01 18.11
N ALA A 37 12.92 -0.20 17.11
CA ALA A 37 12.61 0.84 16.14
C ALA A 37 11.88 2.02 16.81
N ASP A 38 10.91 1.74 17.68
CA ASP A 38 10.13 2.73 18.45
C ASP A 38 10.99 3.51 19.47
N ALA A 39 12.15 2.97 19.82
CA ALA A 39 13.12 3.64 20.69
C ALA A 39 13.92 4.72 19.94
N ILE A 40 13.96 4.69 18.60
CA ILE A 40 14.60 5.73 17.80
C ILE A 40 13.72 6.98 17.87
N ARG A 41 14.20 8.01 18.58
CA ARG A 41 13.50 9.28 18.76
C ARG A 41 14.34 10.41 18.18
N GLY A 42 13.70 11.36 17.51
CA GLY A 42 14.40 12.49 16.92
C GLY A 42 13.55 13.25 15.92
N ASP A 43 14.19 14.19 15.24
CA ASP A 43 13.63 14.84 14.07
C ASP A 43 13.46 13.82 12.93
N ALA A 44 12.29 13.82 12.29
CA ALA A 44 11.96 12.83 11.27
C ALA A 44 12.87 12.92 10.04
N ALA A 45 13.30 14.12 9.64
CA ALA A 45 14.23 14.28 8.52
C ALA A 45 15.60 13.69 8.86
N ASP A 46 16.06 13.87 10.10
CA ASP A 46 17.31 13.28 10.58
C ASP A 46 17.22 11.74 10.68
N ILE A 47 16.07 11.17 11.09
CA ILE A 47 15.82 9.72 11.09
C ILE A 47 15.85 9.16 9.67
N VAL A 48 15.08 9.74 8.75
CA VAL A 48 15.01 9.30 7.35
C VAL A 48 16.39 9.38 6.69
N LYS A 49 17.13 10.47 6.93
CA LYS A 49 18.50 10.64 6.43
C LYS A 49 19.44 9.58 6.99
N ALA A 50 19.42 9.33 8.29
CA ALA A 50 20.29 8.34 8.92
C ALA A 50 19.95 6.91 8.45
N ALA A 51 18.67 6.55 8.32
CA ALA A 51 18.25 5.27 7.77
C ALA A 51 18.63 5.12 6.29
N GLY A 52 18.60 6.22 5.53
CA GLY A 52 19.05 6.30 4.14
C GLY A 52 20.50 5.84 3.93
N GLU A 53 21.38 5.93 4.93
CA GLU A 53 22.77 5.43 4.84
C GLU A 53 22.84 3.89 4.71
N PHE A 54 21.75 3.18 5.03
CA PHE A 54 21.70 1.72 5.07
C PHE A 54 20.88 1.08 3.94
N VAL A 55 20.29 1.87 3.03
CA VAL A 55 19.49 1.34 1.91
C VAL A 55 20.32 0.57 0.88
N LEU A 56 21.66 0.72 0.93
CA LEU A 56 22.62 -0.03 0.11
C LEU A 56 23.51 -0.97 0.95
N ASP A 57 23.10 -1.32 2.18
CA ASP A 57 23.87 -2.23 3.04
C ASP A 57 24.04 -3.61 2.39
N ALA A 58 25.17 -4.28 2.65
CA ALA A 58 25.43 -5.61 2.11
C ALA A 58 24.39 -6.66 2.58
N SER A 59 23.82 -6.49 3.78
CA SER A 59 22.82 -7.39 4.34
C SER A 59 21.40 -7.03 3.88
N PRO A 60 20.66 -7.95 3.22
CA PRO A 60 19.28 -7.68 2.82
C PRO A 60 18.34 -7.38 3.99
N SER A 61 18.56 -8.02 5.16
CA SER A 61 17.78 -7.73 6.37
C SER A 61 17.96 -6.30 6.86
N VAL A 62 19.17 -5.74 6.73
CA VAL A 62 19.45 -4.34 7.09
C VAL A 62 18.78 -3.40 6.10
N ARG A 63 18.86 -3.68 4.79
CA ARG A 63 18.19 -2.87 3.75
C ARG A 63 16.66 -2.87 3.91
N HIS A 64 16.09 -4.03 4.21
CA HIS A 64 14.65 -4.16 4.49
C HIS A 64 14.25 -3.31 5.70
N GLU A 65 14.96 -3.42 6.83
CA GLU A 65 14.64 -2.62 8.02
C GLU A 65 14.83 -1.11 7.79
N ALA A 66 15.88 -0.72 7.06
CA ALA A 66 16.09 0.68 6.68
C ALA A 66 14.91 1.22 5.87
N SER A 67 14.45 0.47 4.87
CA SER A 67 13.28 0.84 4.04
C SER A 67 12.02 0.96 4.90
N LYS A 68 11.77 -0.01 5.78
CA LYS A 68 10.63 0.01 6.70
C LYS A 68 10.64 1.22 7.65
N LEU A 69 11.81 1.57 8.21
CA LEU A 69 11.94 2.73 9.08
C LEU A 69 11.73 4.05 8.32
N ILE A 70 12.22 4.14 7.07
CA ILE A 70 12.00 5.28 6.18
C ILE A 70 10.51 5.43 5.86
N ALA A 71 9.82 4.34 5.56
CA ALA A 71 8.40 4.31 5.26
C ALA A 71 7.56 4.73 6.47
N SER A 72 7.76 4.10 7.63
CA SER A 72 6.97 4.40 8.84
C SER A 72 7.18 5.83 9.33
N THR A 73 8.41 6.34 9.26
CA THR A 73 8.72 7.74 9.60
C THR A 73 8.06 8.69 8.59
N GLY A 74 8.16 8.42 7.29
CA GLY A 74 7.54 9.24 6.27
C GLY A 74 6.00 9.29 6.38
N LEU A 75 5.35 8.14 6.57
CA LEU A 75 3.89 8.05 6.64
C LEU A 75 3.31 8.70 7.91
N ALA A 76 4.10 8.78 8.99
CA ALA A 76 3.70 9.48 10.21
C ALA A 76 3.78 11.02 10.08
N GLU A 77 4.48 11.54 9.07
CA GLU A 77 4.83 12.96 8.99
C GLU A 77 3.85 13.83 8.19
N ARG A 78 3.61 15.03 8.71
CA ARG A 78 2.82 16.06 8.01
C ARG A 78 3.66 16.90 7.05
N ASP A 79 4.97 16.98 7.26
CA ASP A 79 5.87 17.71 6.37
C ASP A 79 6.06 16.98 5.03
N ALA A 80 5.62 17.62 3.94
CA ALA A 80 5.77 17.09 2.59
C ALA A 80 7.23 16.89 2.17
N THR A 81 8.17 17.65 2.75
CA THR A 81 9.60 17.52 2.48
C THR A 81 10.13 16.18 2.97
N VAL A 82 9.80 15.79 4.21
CA VAL A 82 10.19 14.51 4.79
C VAL A 82 9.54 13.36 4.01
N ARG A 83 8.25 13.47 3.68
CA ARG A 83 7.56 12.44 2.88
C ARG A 83 8.19 12.23 1.51
N ARG A 84 8.51 13.31 0.79
CA ARG A 84 9.20 13.23 -0.51
C ARG A 84 10.58 12.62 -0.39
N GLN A 85 11.34 12.97 0.64
CA GLN A 85 12.64 12.36 0.90
C GLN A 85 12.51 10.85 1.15
N SER A 86 11.51 10.42 1.93
CA SER A 86 11.22 9.00 2.13
C SER A 86 10.88 8.29 0.81
N VAL A 87 9.99 8.87 -0.01
CA VAL A 87 9.64 8.31 -1.32
C VAL A 87 10.87 8.15 -2.20
N THR A 88 11.74 9.15 -2.29
CA THR A 88 12.95 9.09 -3.11
C THR A 88 13.88 7.95 -2.68
N LEU A 89 14.07 7.73 -1.38
CA LEU A 89 14.88 6.61 -0.87
C LEU A 89 14.19 5.26 -1.12
N LEU A 90 12.88 5.17 -0.92
CA LEU A 90 12.12 3.94 -1.14
C LEU A 90 12.09 3.54 -2.62
N ILE A 91 12.03 4.51 -3.55
CA ILE A 91 12.13 4.24 -4.99
C ILE A 91 13.46 3.56 -5.33
N GLN A 92 14.57 3.91 -4.67
CA GLN A 92 15.84 3.20 -4.84
C GLN A 92 15.76 1.75 -4.34
N ALA A 93 15.01 1.49 -3.26
CA ALA A 93 14.81 0.13 -2.76
C ALA A 93 13.94 -0.74 -3.70
N THR A 94 13.15 -0.15 -4.61
CA THR A 94 12.34 -0.93 -5.57
C THR A 94 13.14 -1.66 -6.65
N ILE A 95 14.41 -1.29 -6.83
CA ILE A 95 15.36 -1.93 -7.75
C ILE A 95 16.33 -2.88 -7.03
N ASP A 96 16.08 -3.20 -5.76
CA ASP A 96 16.89 -4.16 -5.00
C ASP A 96 16.91 -5.54 -5.67
N ALA A 97 18.03 -6.24 -5.56
CA ALA A 97 18.18 -7.59 -6.07
C ALA A 97 17.44 -8.63 -5.22
N GLU A 98 17.25 -8.37 -3.92
CA GLU A 98 16.54 -9.25 -3.00
C GLU A 98 15.02 -9.05 -3.14
N PRO A 99 14.25 -10.10 -3.49
CA PRO A 99 12.81 -10.02 -3.67
C PRO A 99 12.04 -9.38 -2.52
N LEU A 100 12.35 -9.79 -1.28
CA LEU A 100 11.65 -9.28 -0.10
C LEU A 100 11.87 -7.78 0.09
N VAL A 101 13.06 -7.26 -0.21
CA VAL A 101 13.37 -5.84 -0.01
C VAL A 101 12.54 -4.99 -0.97
N TRP A 102 12.59 -5.28 -2.28
CA TRP A 102 11.89 -4.46 -3.25
C TRP A 102 10.37 -4.62 -3.17
N GLN A 103 9.86 -5.80 -2.83
CA GLN A 103 8.42 -6.03 -2.66
C GLN A 103 7.86 -5.19 -1.52
N HIS A 104 8.50 -5.23 -0.35
CA HIS A 104 8.09 -4.42 0.79
C HIS A 104 8.21 -2.92 0.51
N ALA A 105 9.29 -2.47 -0.14
CA ALA A 105 9.42 -1.07 -0.52
C ALA A 105 8.28 -0.63 -1.45
N CYS A 106 7.85 -1.48 -2.39
CA CYS A 106 6.70 -1.18 -3.23
C CYS A 106 5.39 -1.13 -2.43
N ASP A 107 5.17 -2.07 -1.51
CA ASP A 107 3.97 -2.10 -0.68
C ASP A 107 3.86 -0.84 0.19
N ASP A 108 4.96 -0.42 0.81
CA ASP A 108 5.06 0.81 1.60
C ASP A 108 4.78 2.06 0.75
N LEU A 109 5.31 2.11 -0.49
CA LEU A 109 5.09 3.22 -1.41
C LEU A 109 3.62 3.36 -1.86
N LEU A 110 2.79 2.30 -1.78
CA LEU A 110 1.36 2.39 -2.10
C LEU A 110 0.56 3.22 -1.09
N GLU A 111 1.11 3.47 0.10
CA GLU A 111 0.44 4.22 1.18
C GLU A 111 0.67 5.75 1.08
N PHE A 112 1.65 6.19 0.29
CA PHE A 112 1.95 7.62 0.08
C PHE A 112 0.92 8.31 -0.82
N GLN A 113 0.87 9.65 -0.74
CA GLN A 113 -0.02 10.46 -1.57
C GLN A 113 0.64 10.78 -2.92
N PRO A 114 -0.15 11.04 -3.99
CA PRO A 114 0.41 11.40 -5.30
C PRO A 114 1.38 12.60 -5.25
N THR A 115 1.15 13.54 -4.33
CA THR A 115 1.97 14.75 -4.13
C THR A 115 3.33 14.52 -3.46
N ASP A 116 3.53 13.33 -2.90
CA ASP A 116 4.78 12.92 -2.26
C ASP A 116 5.79 12.35 -3.28
N PHE A 117 5.35 12.11 -4.52
CA PHE A 117 6.22 11.69 -5.62
C PHE A 117 6.66 12.92 -6.42
N ASP A 118 7.93 13.30 -6.29
CA ASP A 118 8.53 14.37 -7.09
C ASP A 118 8.83 13.93 -8.54
N ASP A 119 9.29 14.86 -9.37
CA ASP A 119 9.55 14.59 -10.79
C ASP A 119 10.65 13.55 -11.00
N ALA A 120 11.63 13.48 -10.09
CA ALA A 120 12.70 12.49 -10.16
C ALA A 120 12.17 11.08 -9.88
N ALA A 121 11.35 10.92 -8.83
CA ALA A 121 10.68 9.67 -8.52
C ALA A 121 9.75 9.23 -9.66
N LYS A 122 8.97 10.16 -10.23
CA LYS A 122 8.09 9.89 -11.38
C LYS A 122 8.89 9.45 -12.61
N THR A 123 10.01 10.11 -12.91
CA THR A 123 10.89 9.73 -14.03
C THR A 123 11.48 8.34 -13.84
N ALA A 124 11.90 7.99 -12.62
CA ALA A 124 12.39 6.66 -12.30
C ALA A 124 11.30 5.58 -12.50
N MET A 125 10.07 5.83 -12.03
CA MET A 125 8.95 4.91 -12.23
C MET A 125 8.55 4.76 -13.70
N ALA A 126 8.52 5.85 -14.47
CA ALA A 126 8.27 5.80 -15.91
C ALA A 126 9.34 4.95 -16.62
N THR A 127 10.61 5.07 -16.22
CA THR A 127 11.70 4.24 -16.76
C THR A 127 11.48 2.77 -16.44
N MET A 128 11.10 2.43 -15.20
CA MET A 128 10.82 1.04 -14.80
C MET A 128 9.59 0.46 -15.51
N LEU A 129 8.56 1.27 -15.76
CA LEU A 129 7.36 0.87 -16.51
C LEU A 129 7.65 0.57 -17.99
N ASN A 130 8.54 1.34 -18.59
CA ASN A 130 8.90 1.23 -20.01
C ASN A 130 9.98 0.19 -20.29
N GLY A 131 10.46 -0.53 -19.27
CA GLY A 131 11.29 -1.72 -19.46
C GLY A 131 10.52 -2.89 -20.10
N ASP A 132 11.26 -3.92 -20.52
CA ASP A 132 10.72 -5.08 -21.26
C ASP A 132 9.66 -5.86 -20.49
N ALA A 133 9.84 -5.99 -19.16
CA ALA A 133 8.96 -6.75 -18.28
C ALA A 133 8.73 -5.98 -16.97
N PRO A 134 7.86 -4.95 -16.97
CA PRO A 134 7.63 -4.16 -15.77
C PRO A 134 7.01 -5.03 -14.68
N LYS A 135 7.50 -4.88 -13.44
CA LYS A 135 6.92 -5.57 -12.28
C LYS A 135 5.51 -5.04 -12.03
N ARG A 136 4.61 -5.92 -11.60
CA ARG A 136 3.21 -5.58 -11.30
C ARG A 136 3.11 -4.44 -10.27
N GLU A 137 3.96 -4.47 -9.26
CA GLU A 137 4.00 -3.49 -8.19
C GLU A 137 4.38 -2.10 -8.72
N ILE A 138 5.36 -2.00 -9.62
CA ILE A 138 5.73 -0.74 -10.29
C ILE A 138 4.54 -0.17 -11.07
N VAL A 139 3.80 -1.03 -11.78
CA VAL A 139 2.61 -0.61 -12.54
C VAL A 139 1.55 0.01 -11.61
N ARG A 140 1.38 -0.53 -10.39
CA ARG A 140 0.50 0.08 -9.38
C ARG A 140 1.05 1.40 -8.85
N LEU A 141 2.36 1.52 -8.65
CA LEU A 141 2.98 2.78 -8.21
C LEU A 141 2.78 3.91 -9.23
N VAL A 142 2.85 3.61 -10.53
CA VAL A 142 2.51 4.56 -11.62
C VAL A 142 1.11 5.15 -11.43
N GLY A 143 0.13 4.32 -11.04
CA GLY A 143 -1.22 4.79 -10.71
C GLY A 143 -1.31 5.60 -9.41
N VAL A 144 -0.50 5.29 -8.39
CA VAL A 144 -0.44 6.07 -7.14
C VAL A 144 0.14 7.46 -7.38
N ALA A 145 1.22 7.55 -8.16
CA ALA A 145 1.88 8.80 -8.46
C ALA A 145 1.21 9.63 -9.59
N GLU A 146 0.08 9.14 -10.11
CA GLU A 146 -0.71 9.78 -11.19
C GLU A 146 0.12 10.15 -12.43
N LEU A 147 0.91 9.21 -12.95
CA LEU A 147 1.67 9.39 -14.20
C LEU A 147 0.73 9.28 -15.40
N ARG A 148 -0.11 10.31 -15.61
CA ARG A 148 -1.13 10.34 -16.66
C ARG A 148 -0.55 10.24 -18.07
N ASP A 149 0.68 10.71 -18.28
CA ASP A 149 1.38 10.60 -19.56
C ASP A 149 1.71 9.15 -19.94
N GLU A 150 1.74 8.23 -18.95
CA GLU A 150 1.97 6.79 -19.16
C GLU A 150 0.69 5.98 -19.42
N MET A 151 -0.48 6.63 -19.52
CA MET A 151 -1.75 5.97 -19.83
C MET A 151 -1.70 5.09 -21.11
N PRO A 152 -1.05 5.52 -22.22
CA PRO A 152 -0.89 4.68 -23.40
C PRO A 152 -0.07 3.41 -23.14
N ARG A 153 0.99 3.52 -22.34
CA ARG A 153 1.80 2.36 -21.95
C ARG A 153 0.98 1.39 -21.10
N LEU A 154 0.22 1.89 -20.12
CA LEU A 154 -0.68 1.06 -19.33
C LEU A 154 -1.75 0.37 -20.19
N GLU A 155 -2.23 1.02 -21.25
CA GLU A 155 -3.16 0.39 -22.21
C GLU A 155 -2.54 -0.84 -22.86
N SER A 156 -1.29 -0.70 -23.33
CA SER A 156 -0.57 -1.78 -24.01
C SER A 156 -0.30 -2.99 -23.12
N LEU A 157 -0.36 -2.80 -21.80
CA LEU A 157 -0.16 -3.86 -20.80
C LEU A 157 -1.45 -4.60 -20.44
N LEU A 158 -2.63 -4.09 -20.83
CA LEU A 158 -3.90 -4.73 -20.55
C LEU A 158 -3.93 -6.15 -21.13
N ILE A 159 -4.54 -7.06 -20.38
CA ILE A 159 -4.77 -8.43 -20.80
C ILE A 159 -6.25 -8.64 -21.13
N ASP A 160 -6.52 -9.66 -21.93
CA ASP A 160 -7.86 -10.19 -22.10
C ASP A 160 -8.12 -11.18 -20.96
N GLU A 161 -8.91 -10.76 -19.95
CA GLU A 161 -9.17 -11.61 -18.77
C GLU A 161 -9.97 -12.87 -19.12
N SER A 162 -10.71 -12.89 -20.24
CA SER A 162 -11.49 -14.07 -20.65
C SER A 162 -10.61 -15.28 -20.97
N LYS A 163 -9.34 -15.04 -21.32
CA LYS A 163 -8.32 -16.08 -21.52
C LYS A 163 -7.91 -16.78 -20.22
N PHE A 164 -8.30 -16.23 -19.07
CA PHE A 164 -8.06 -16.80 -17.74
C PHE A 164 -9.33 -17.42 -17.14
N GLU A 165 -10.36 -17.69 -17.94
CA GLU A 165 -11.56 -18.42 -17.50
C GLU A 165 -11.36 -19.94 -17.59
N THR A 166 -10.41 -20.42 -18.42
CA THR A 166 -10.20 -21.84 -18.67
C THR A 166 -8.73 -22.24 -18.61
N GLY A 167 -8.44 -23.51 -18.30
CA GLY A 167 -7.09 -24.08 -18.30
C GLY A 167 -6.31 -23.88 -17.00
N ALA A 168 -5.00 -24.15 -17.02
CA ALA A 168 -4.14 -24.19 -15.83
C ALA A 168 -3.95 -22.83 -15.12
N GLN A 169 -4.27 -21.73 -15.79
CA GLN A 169 -4.21 -20.37 -15.26
C GLN A 169 -5.60 -19.81 -14.91
N ALA A 170 -6.62 -20.66 -14.93
CA ALA A 170 -7.99 -20.24 -14.62
C ALA A 170 -8.06 -19.54 -13.26
N GLY A 171 -8.70 -18.38 -13.21
CA GLY A 171 -8.86 -17.58 -11.99
C GLY A 171 -7.57 -16.95 -11.46
N ARG A 172 -6.55 -16.68 -12.30
CA ARG A 172 -5.30 -16.04 -11.84
C ARG A 172 -4.98 -14.70 -12.50
N TRP A 173 -5.95 -14.10 -13.20
CA TRP A 173 -5.77 -12.82 -13.89
C TRP A 173 -5.39 -11.68 -12.93
N TYR A 174 -5.86 -11.70 -11.68
CA TYR A 174 -5.54 -10.68 -10.67
C TYR A 174 -4.06 -10.71 -10.21
N GLY A 175 -3.32 -11.76 -10.54
CA GLY A 175 -1.88 -11.85 -10.32
C GLY A 175 -1.03 -11.17 -11.42
N THR A 176 -1.65 -10.67 -12.49
CA THR A 176 -0.93 -10.25 -13.70
C THR A 176 -0.59 -8.76 -13.72
N VAL A 177 0.40 -8.41 -14.56
CA VAL A 177 0.73 -7.03 -14.91
C VAL A 177 -0.46 -6.30 -15.54
N GLY A 178 -1.25 -6.97 -16.38
CA GLY A 178 -2.40 -6.35 -17.04
C GLY A 178 -3.54 -6.00 -16.09
N TRP A 179 -3.77 -6.81 -15.05
CA TRP A 179 -4.70 -6.41 -13.99
C TRP A 179 -4.22 -5.18 -13.22
N ALA A 180 -2.94 -5.14 -12.85
CA ALA A 180 -2.37 -3.94 -12.22
C ALA A 180 -2.48 -2.70 -13.11
N ALA A 181 -2.30 -2.84 -14.44
CA ALA A 181 -2.46 -1.75 -15.38
C ALA A 181 -3.91 -1.25 -15.42
N ARG A 182 -4.89 -2.16 -15.40
CA ARG A 182 -6.31 -1.81 -15.29
C ARG A 182 -6.61 -1.02 -14.02
N LEU A 183 -6.14 -1.50 -12.87
CA LEU A 183 -6.31 -0.81 -11.59
C LEU A 183 -5.68 0.60 -11.60
N ALA A 184 -4.44 0.72 -12.13
CA ALA A 184 -3.74 1.99 -12.23
C ALA A 184 -4.49 3.00 -13.12
N ARG A 185 -4.98 2.55 -14.29
CA ARG A 185 -5.81 3.37 -15.19
C ARG A 185 -7.12 3.79 -14.53
N ALA A 186 -7.79 2.87 -13.85
CA ALA A 186 -9.04 3.15 -13.13
C ALA A 186 -8.82 4.21 -12.04
N ARG A 187 -7.72 4.09 -11.28
CA ARG A 187 -7.32 5.06 -10.25
C ARG A 187 -7.11 6.46 -10.83
N MET A 188 -6.46 6.55 -12.00
CA MET A 188 -6.22 7.82 -12.70
C MET A 188 -7.45 8.39 -13.42
N GLY A 189 -8.61 7.73 -13.33
CA GLY A 189 -9.89 8.27 -13.78
C GLY A 189 -10.51 7.55 -14.98
N SER A 190 -9.97 6.42 -15.44
CA SER A 190 -10.62 5.64 -16.50
C SER A 190 -11.90 4.98 -15.99
N ASP A 191 -13.07 5.50 -16.40
CA ASP A 191 -14.38 4.93 -16.05
C ASP A 191 -14.64 3.56 -16.69
N ALA A 192 -14.06 3.31 -17.85
CA ALA A 192 -14.15 2.00 -18.50
C ALA A 192 -13.41 0.94 -17.67
N ASP A 193 -12.19 1.25 -17.22
CA ASP A 193 -11.39 0.32 -16.42
C ASP A 193 -11.96 0.13 -15.01
N LEU A 194 -12.52 1.18 -14.39
CA LEU A 194 -13.23 1.05 -13.11
C LEU A 194 -14.44 0.11 -13.23
N ARG A 195 -15.31 0.32 -14.23
CA ARG A 195 -16.48 -0.54 -14.44
C ARG A 195 -16.06 -1.98 -14.69
N ARG A 196 -15.05 -2.19 -15.54
CA ARG A 196 -14.52 -3.52 -15.82
C ARG A 196 -13.94 -4.19 -14.57
N ALA A 197 -13.23 -3.45 -13.72
CA ALA A 197 -12.71 -3.99 -12.45
C ALA A 197 -13.84 -4.41 -11.49
N ILE A 198 -14.91 -3.62 -11.40
CA ILE A 198 -16.11 -3.96 -10.63
C ILE A 198 -16.79 -5.21 -11.22
N ASP A 199 -16.99 -5.25 -12.54
CA ASP A 199 -17.63 -6.39 -13.21
C ASP A 199 -16.86 -7.69 -12.98
N LEU A 200 -15.53 -7.65 -13.06
CA LEU A 200 -14.68 -8.83 -12.82
C LEU A 200 -14.76 -9.30 -11.36
N LEU A 201 -14.83 -8.36 -10.40
CA LEU A 201 -15.01 -8.67 -8.99
C LEU A 201 -16.36 -9.36 -8.74
N GLU A 202 -17.45 -8.81 -9.27
CA GLU A 202 -18.80 -9.35 -9.07
C GLU A 202 -18.99 -10.73 -9.70
N ASN A 203 -18.31 -10.98 -10.83
CA ASN A 203 -18.37 -12.26 -11.53
C ASN A 203 -17.34 -13.29 -11.04
N GLU A 204 -16.50 -12.97 -10.04
CA GLU A 204 -15.55 -13.91 -9.47
C GLU A 204 -16.28 -15.02 -8.71
N SER A 205 -16.22 -16.25 -9.21
CA SER A 205 -16.88 -17.42 -8.62
C SER A 205 -16.33 -17.81 -7.25
N GLU A 206 -15.05 -17.55 -6.98
CA GLU A 206 -14.43 -17.87 -5.71
C GLU A 206 -14.64 -16.74 -4.69
N HIS A 207 -15.63 -16.93 -3.83
CA HIS A 207 -15.99 -16.00 -2.75
C HIS A 207 -14.80 -15.56 -1.88
N VAL A 208 -13.86 -16.48 -1.59
CA VAL A 208 -12.65 -16.19 -0.81
C VAL A 208 -11.80 -15.16 -1.54
N THR A 209 -11.47 -15.41 -2.81
CA THR A 209 -10.66 -14.49 -3.63
C THR A 209 -11.37 -13.14 -3.79
N ARG A 210 -12.68 -13.15 -4.02
CA ARG A 210 -13.50 -11.93 -4.14
C ARG A 210 -13.31 -10.98 -2.95
N VAL A 211 -13.45 -11.48 -1.72
CA VAL A 211 -13.41 -10.60 -0.52
C VAL A 211 -12.01 -10.42 0.08
N THR A 212 -11.11 -11.38 -0.11
CA THR A 212 -9.75 -11.32 0.49
C THR A 212 -8.71 -10.64 -0.41
N VAL A 213 -8.93 -10.66 -1.74
CA VAL A 213 -8.01 -10.10 -2.73
C VAL A 213 -8.67 -8.92 -3.45
N LEU A 214 -9.79 -9.17 -4.15
CA LEU A 214 -10.33 -8.19 -5.10
C LEU A 214 -10.92 -6.95 -4.42
N LEU A 215 -11.46 -7.05 -3.20
CA LEU A 215 -11.88 -5.86 -2.43
C LEU A 215 -10.73 -4.90 -2.14
N ARG A 216 -9.52 -5.42 -1.86
CA ARG A 216 -8.33 -4.60 -1.63
C ARG A 216 -7.87 -3.93 -2.93
N ASP A 217 -7.95 -4.64 -4.04
CA ASP A 217 -7.66 -4.09 -5.36
C ASP A 217 -8.65 -2.98 -5.75
N LEU A 218 -9.93 -3.15 -5.44
CA LEU A 218 -10.93 -2.11 -5.65
C LEU A 218 -10.66 -0.88 -4.77
N ALA A 219 -10.24 -1.08 -3.52
CA ALA A 219 -9.89 0.01 -2.61
C ALA A 219 -8.65 0.80 -3.05
N TYR A 220 -7.70 0.12 -3.71
CA TYR A 220 -6.55 0.79 -4.32
C TYR A 220 -6.96 1.85 -5.36
N ILE A 221 -8.13 1.75 -6.00
CA ILE A 221 -8.60 2.71 -7.01
C ILE A 221 -8.90 4.09 -6.41
N ARG A 222 -9.24 4.18 -5.11
CA ARG A 222 -9.52 5.45 -4.38
C ARG A 222 -10.59 6.37 -5.00
N ARG A 223 -11.44 5.86 -5.89
CA ARG A 223 -12.55 6.62 -6.48
C ARG A 223 -13.84 6.40 -5.68
N PRO A 224 -14.70 7.43 -5.53
CA PRO A 224 -15.96 7.29 -4.77
C PRO A 224 -16.83 6.11 -5.20
N ALA A 225 -16.92 5.83 -6.49
CA ALA A 225 -17.68 4.70 -7.01
C ALA A 225 -17.09 3.33 -6.62
N ALA A 226 -15.77 3.21 -6.48
CA ALA A 226 -15.13 2.00 -5.96
C ALA A 226 -15.49 1.79 -4.47
N PHE A 227 -15.43 2.86 -3.67
CA PHE A 227 -15.82 2.80 -2.26
C PHE A 227 -17.31 2.53 -2.05
N ALA A 228 -18.19 3.16 -2.83
CA ALA A 228 -19.62 2.87 -2.82
C ALA A 228 -19.89 1.37 -3.07
N HIS A 229 -19.13 0.77 -3.98
CA HIS A 229 -19.25 -0.66 -4.27
C HIS A 229 -18.70 -1.55 -3.15
N ILE A 230 -17.58 -1.19 -2.51
CA ILE A 230 -17.11 -1.85 -1.27
C ILE A 230 -18.15 -1.74 -0.15
N GLY A 231 -18.87 -0.62 -0.07
CA GLY A 231 -19.96 -0.42 0.89
C GLY A 231 -21.06 -1.49 0.79
N LYS A 232 -21.33 -2.02 -0.41
CA LYS A 232 -22.30 -3.11 -0.60
C LYS A 232 -21.89 -4.37 0.15
N TYR A 233 -20.59 -4.69 0.20
CA TYR A 233 -20.06 -5.82 0.96
C TYR A 233 -20.08 -5.58 2.46
N LEU A 234 -20.03 -4.30 2.89
CA LEU A 234 -20.22 -3.94 4.28
C LEU A 234 -21.67 -4.15 4.72
N ASP A 235 -22.62 -3.90 3.82
CA ASP A 235 -24.07 -4.11 4.03
C ASP A 235 -24.53 -5.56 3.78
N ASP A 236 -23.65 -6.43 3.28
CA ASP A 236 -23.94 -7.85 3.03
C ASP A 236 -23.64 -8.71 4.28
N ASP A 237 -24.62 -9.51 4.69
CA ASP A 237 -24.52 -10.45 5.80
C ASP A 237 -24.04 -11.84 5.35
N ALA A 238 -23.68 -12.02 4.07
CA ALA A 238 -23.05 -13.23 3.57
C ALA A 238 -21.75 -13.55 4.30
N GLU A 239 -21.45 -14.84 4.42
CA GLU A 239 -20.25 -15.34 5.08
C GLU A 239 -19.38 -16.16 4.11
N LEU A 240 -18.08 -16.15 4.34
CA LEU A 240 -17.19 -17.12 3.69
C LEU A 240 -17.47 -18.54 4.19
N PRO A 241 -17.14 -19.58 3.40
CA PRO A 241 -17.17 -20.95 3.88
C PRO A 241 -16.35 -21.11 5.16
N PRO A 242 -16.84 -21.87 6.16
CA PRO A 242 -16.13 -22.06 7.41
C PRO A 242 -14.86 -22.89 7.19
N THR A 243 -13.76 -22.50 7.85
CA THR A 243 -12.48 -23.23 7.78
C THR A 243 -12.44 -24.43 8.74
N LYS A 244 -13.36 -24.49 9.71
CA LYS A 244 -13.47 -25.56 10.71
C LYS A 244 -14.92 -25.93 10.92
N THR A 245 -15.20 -27.23 11.06
CA THR A 245 -16.53 -27.74 11.37
C THR A 245 -17.06 -27.14 12.67
N GLY A 246 -18.29 -26.62 12.65
CA GLY A 246 -18.95 -26.04 13.82
C GLY A 246 -18.55 -24.61 14.18
N VAL A 247 -17.63 -23.99 13.42
CA VAL A 247 -17.31 -22.56 13.53
C VAL A 247 -17.97 -21.83 12.37
N PRO A 248 -18.73 -20.75 12.59
CA PRO A 248 -19.30 -19.94 11.51
C PRO A 248 -18.24 -19.39 10.56
N GLY A 249 -18.69 -19.01 9.36
CA GLY A 249 -17.85 -18.31 8.41
C GLY A 249 -17.47 -16.92 8.90
N THR A 250 -16.51 -16.29 8.25
CA THR A 250 -16.26 -14.86 8.49
C THR A 250 -17.19 -14.04 7.59
N PRO A 251 -18.00 -13.12 8.14
CA PRO A 251 -18.88 -12.26 7.34
C PRO A 251 -18.10 -11.37 6.36
N TYR A 252 -18.68 -11.08 5.20
CA TYR A 252 -18.09 -10.17 4.20
C TYR A 252 -17.86 -8.78 4.77
N ALA A 253 -18.77 -8.33 5.63
CA ALA A 253 -18.66 -7.07 6.34
C ALA A 253 -17.34 -6.91 7.12
N GLN A 254 -16.75 -8.01 7.64
CA GLN A 254 -15.46 -7.97 8.34
C GLN A 254 -14.30 -7.65 7.39
N TYR A 255 -14.36 -8.10 6.14
CA TYR A 255 -13.36 -7.79 5.12
C TYR A 255 -13.55 -6.38 4.57
N ALA A 256 -14.80 -5.99 4.29
CA ALA A 256 -15.12 -4.66 3.80
C ALA A 256 -14.72 -3.56 4.80
N ILE A 257 -15.00 -3.75 6.10
CA ILE A 257 -14.63 -2.79 7.13
C ILE A 257 -13.11 -2.70 7.33
N ASP A 258 -12.38 -3.83 7.24
CA ASP A 258 -10.90 -3.83 7.30
C ASP A 258 -10.29 -3.01 6.17
N VAL A 259 -10.78 -3.24 4.95
CA VAL A 259 -10.35 -2.52 3.77
C VAL A 259 -10.65 -1.03 3.90
N LEU A 260 -11.86 -0.65 4.32
CA LEU A 260 -12.24 0.76 4.49
C LEU A 260 -11.43 1.43 5.60
N ALA A 261 -11.25 0.80 6.76
CA ALA A 261 -10.47 1.32 7.89
C ALA A 261 -8.99 1.50 7.55
N GLY A 262 -8.42 0.64 6.70
CA GLY A 262 -7.03 0.76 6.24
C GLY A 262 -6.83 1.74 5.09
N THR A 263 -7.90 2.17 4.42
CA THR A 263 -7.81 2.93 3.17
C THR A 263 -8.34 4.35 3.36
N VAL A 264 -9.50 4.53 3.96
CA VAL A 264 -10.19 5.81 4.04
C VAL A 264 -9.77 6.52 5.33
N GLY A 265 -8.98 7.60 5.22
CA GLY A 265 -8.35 8.26 6.38
C GLY A 265 -9.33 8.83 7.42
N GLU A 266 -10.55 9.20 7.02
CA GLU A 266 -11.61 9.71 7.92
C GLU A 266 -12.63 8.63 8.32
N PHE A 267 -12.34 7.36 8.05
CA PHE A 267 -13.25 6.27 8.42
C PHE A 267 -13.34 6.16 9.95
N PRO A 268 -14.55 6.01 10.52
CA PRO A 268 -14.77 6.16 11.97
C PRO A 268 -14.34 4.94 12.80
N VAL A 269 -13.96 3.84 12.15
CA VAL A 269 -13.56 2.60 12.82
C VAL A 269 -12.07 2.41 12.64
N ALA A 270 -11.35 2.26 13.75
CA ALA A 270 -9.93 1.97 13.75
C ALA A 270 -9.67 0.59 13.12
N ARG A 271 -8.60 0.48 12.34
CA ARG A 271 -8.18 -0.78 11.73
C ARG A 271 -7.83 -1.82 12.80
N LYS A 272 -8.31 -3.05 12.61
CA LYS A 272 -8.04 -4.25 13.38
C LYS A 272 -7.79 -5.43 12.43
N TYR A 273 -7.59 -6.62 12.98
CA TYR A 273 -7.59 -7.83 12.16
C TYR A 273 -9.02 -8.25 11.81
N VAL A 274 -9.20 -8.85 10.63
CA VAL A 274 -10.48 -9.41 10.18
C VAL A 274 -10.99 -10.43 11.21
N GLY A 275 -12.25 -10.31 11.62
CA GLY A 275 -12.88 -11.11 12.67
C GLY A 275 -12.87 -10.46 14.05
N ALA A 276 -12.14 -9.34 14.22
CA ALA A 276 -12.09 -8.58 15.48
C ALA A 276 -13.12 -7.45 15.56
N TYR A 277 -13.79 -7.12 14.46
CA TYR A 277 -14.75 -6.01 14.43
C TYR A 277 -16.06 -6.43 15.07
N THR A 278 -16.61 -5.59 15.93
CA THR A 278 -17.91 -5.86 16.56
C THR A 278 -19.06 -5.49 15.61
N ASN A 279 -20.27 -5.99 15.90
CA ASN A 279 -21.47 -5.59 15.15
C ASN A 279 -21.75 -4.09 15.26
N ASP A 280 -21.43 -3.47 16.40
CA ASP A 280 -21.58 -2.03 16.60
C ASP A 280 -20.61 -1.25 15.69
N GLU A 281 -19.35 -1.72 15.56
CA GLU A 281 -18.37 -1.12 14.65
C GLU A 281 -18.80 -1.27 13.18
N ILE A 282 -19.33 -2.44 12.80
CA ILE A 282 -19.91 -2.66 11.48
C ILE A 282 -21.07 -1.70 11.24
N ALA A 283 -21.99 -1.55 12.19
CA ALA A 283 -23.12 -0.63 12.07
C ALA A 283 -22.68 0.83 11.92
N VAL A 284 -21.65 1.25 12.67
CA VAL A 284 -21.02 2.57 12.52
C VAL A 284 -20.43 2.74 11.12
N GLY A 285 -19.73 1.73 10.61
CA GLY A 285 -19.20 1.71 9.25
C GLY A 285 -20.30 1.85 8.19
N ARG A 286 -21.38 1.05 8.29
CA ARG A 286 -22.54 1.08 7.37
C ARG A 286 -23.16 2.48 7.32
N ALA A 287 -23.46 3.05 8.48
CA ALA A 287 -24.06 4.39 8.58
C ALA A 287 -23.14 5.48 7.99
N TRP A 288 -21.83 5.35 8.18
CA TRP A 288 -20.86 6.29 7.61
C TRP A 288 -20.78 6.17 6.08
N MET A 289 -20.78 4.95 5.54
CA MET A 289 -20.75 4.70 4.10
C MET A 289 -22.00 5.26 3.40
N GLN A 290 -23.19 5.06 3.96
CA GLN A 290 -24.43 5.61 3.41
C GLN A 290 -24.41 7.14 3.30
N ARG A 291 -23.75 7.82 4.25
CA ARG A 291 -23.64 9.29 4.25
C ARG A 291 -22.64 9.79 3.21
N HIS A 292 -21.49 9.13 3.06
CA HIS A 292 -20.37 9.65 2.26
C HIS A 292 -20.28 9.05 0.85
N PHE A 293 -20.86 7.87 0.62
CA PHE A 293 -20.80 7.14 -0.64
C PHE A 293 -22.16 6.47 -0.94
N PRO A 294 -23.23 7.25 -1.16
CA PRO A 294 -24.56 6.69 -1.42
C PRO A 294 -24.56 5.87 -2.73
N PRO A 295 -25.27 4.73 -2.77
CA PRO A 295 -25.22 3.77 -3.89
C PRO A 295 -25.70 4.33 -5.23
N ASP A 296 -26.57 5.34 -5.23
CA ASP A 296 -27.24 5.85 -6.44
C ASP A 296 -26.58 7.09 -7.06
N GLY A 297 -25.44 7.56 -6.55
CA GLY A 297 -24.73 8.71 -7.12
C GLY A 297 -25.52 10.03 -7.14
N ASN A 298 -26.71 10.11 -6.53
CA ASN A 298 -27.49 11.34 -6.38
C ASN A 298 -26.76 12.31 -5.43
N ARG A 299 -25.93 13.16 -6.01
CA ARG A 299 -25.42 14.41 -5.41
C ARG A 299 -25.69 15.55 -6.35
#